data_AF-A0A7X3R5V8-F1
#
_entry.id   AF-A0A7X3R5V8-F1
#
_cell.length_a   1.000
_cell.length_b   1.000
_cell.length_c   1.000
_cell.angle_alpha   90.00
_cell.angle_beta   90.00
_cell.angle_gamma   90.00
#
_symmetry.space_group_name_H-M   'P 1'
#
loop_
_entity.id
_entity.type
_entity.pdbx_description
1 polymer ?
#
loop_
_entity_poly.entity_id
_entity_poly.type
_entity_poly.pdbx_seq_one_letter_code
_entity_poly.pdbx_strand_id
1 'polypeptide(L)'
;MFVPLNLNTASDAEILLVPSVGDRMLHEFKEYRPYLSIAQWRREMGKYVDDAEVARMEQYVFVPIDLNTATDEEILAVPGVGERMAHEFREYRPYTSMEQFRREIGKYVDDGEVDRLARYVEIRSQDP
;
A
#
# COMPACT_ATOMS: atom_id res chain seq x y z
N MET A 1 -1.43 -0.79 18.56
CA MET A 1 -0.88 -0.32 17.28
C MET A 1 -1.94 -0.55 16.22
N PHE A 2 -2.30 0.47 15.46
CA PHE A 2 -3.25 0.35 14.34
C PHE A 2 -2.53 -0.27 13.13
N VAL A 3 -3.25 -1.08 12.35
CA VAL A 3 -2.74 -1.68 11.10
C VAL A 3 -3.54 -1.10 9.93
N PRO A 4 -2.91 -0.36 9.01
CA PRO A 4 -3.59 0.14 7.82
C PRO A 4 -4.26 -0.96 7.02
N LEU A 5 -5.42 -0.65 6.43
CA LEU A 5 -6.23 -1.58 5.65
C LEU A 5 -5.75 -1.60 4.19
N ASN A 6 -5.60 -2.80 3.63
CA ASN A 6 -5.30 -2.95 2.21
C ASN A 6 -6.56 -2.60 1.40
N LEU A 7 -6.52 -1.50 0.63
CA LEU A 7 -7.66 -1.01 -0.14
C LEU A 7 -8.14 -1.99 -1.20
N ASN A 8 -7.31 -2.93 -1.65
CA ASN A 8 -7.67 -3.90 -2.69
C ASN A 8 -8.35 -5.15 -2.12
N THR A 9 -8.20 -5.42 -0.81
CA THR A 9 -8.69 -6.68 -0.20
C THR A 9 -9.52 -6.49 1.07
N ALA A 10 -9.53 -5.30 1.68
CA ALA A 10 -10.33 -5.02 2.88
C ALA A 10 -11.82 -5.26 2.61
N SER A 11 -12.49 -5.87 3.57
CA SER A 11 -13.93 -6.08 3.57
C SER A 11 -14.69 -4.78 3.82
N ASP A 12 -15.99 -4.79 3.49
CA ASP A 12 -16.88 -3.67 3.74
C ASP A 12 -16.92 -3.30 5.24
N ALA A 13 -16.95 -4.32 6.11
CA ALA A 13 -16.94 -4.14 7.56
C ALA A 13 -15.65 -3.47 8.05
N GLU A 14 -14.49 -3.83 7.48
CA GLU A 14 -13.21 -3.20 7.83
C GLU A 14 -13.15 -1.74 7.36
N ILE A 15 -13.60 -1.45 6.12
CA ILE A 15 -13.64 -0.08 5.60
C ILE A 15 -14.53 0.83 6.46
N LEU A 16 -15.67 0.31 6.95
CA LEU A 16 -16.56 1.06 7.84
C LEU A 16 -15.97 1.33 9.24
N LEU A 17 -14.84 0.71 9.60
CA LEU A 17 -14.10 1.07 10.83
C LEU A 17 -13.25 2.33 10.65
N VAL A 18 -12.99 2.76 9.41
CA VAL A 18 -12.30 4.04 9.16
C VAL A 18 -13.21 5.17 9.65
N PRO A 19 -12.75 6.04 10.57
CA PRO A 19 -13.61 7.08 11.12
C PRO A 19 -14.22 7.94 10.01
N SER A 20 -15.47 8.36 10.17
CA SER A 20 -16.25 9.16 9.19
C SER A 20 -16.47 8.51 7.81
N VAL A 21 -16.08 7.26 7.58
CA VAL A 21 -16.45 6.50 6.39
C VAL A 21 -17.82 5.87 6.62
N GLY A 22 -18.82 6.33 5.87
CA GLY A 22 -20.15 5.71 5.80
C GLY A 22 -20.39 5.01 4.46
N ASP A 23 -21.58 4.45 4.28
CA ASP A 23 -21.94 3.62 3.11
C ASP A 23 -21.64 4.28 1.76
N ARG A 24 -21.82 5.60 1.66
CA ARG A 24 -21.48 6.36 0.45
C ARG A 24 -19.99 6.25 0.13
N MET A 25 -19.12 6.52 1.09
CA MET A 25 -17.67 6.50 0.87
C MET A 25 -17.14 5.07 0.71
N LEU A 26 -17.75 4.10 1.42
CA LEU A 26 -17.51 2.68 1.18
C LEU A 26 -17.77 2.30 -0.29
N HIS A 27 -18.85 2.80 -0.89
CA HIS A 27 -19.14 2.57 -2.30
C HIS A 27 -18.03 3.11 -3.20
N GLU A 28 -17.61 4.36 -3.00
CA GLU A 28 -16.52 4.97 -3.77
C GLU A 28 -15.21 4.18 -3.63
N PHE A 29 -14.87 3.73 -2.42
CA PHE A 29 -13.67 2.91 -2.19
C PHE A 29 -13.66 1.65 -3.06
N LYS A 30 -14.83 1.05 -3.29
CA LYS A 30 -14.96 -0.22 -4.02
C LYS A 30 -15.03 -0.02 -5.52
N GLU A 31 -15.62 1.08 -5.99
CA GLU A 31 -15.84 1.35 -7.41
C GLU A 31 -14.54 1.34 -8.22
N TYR A 32 -13.46 1.86 -7.63
CA TYR A 32 -12.16 1.99 -8.30
C TYR A 32 -11.19 0.84 -8.01
N ARG A 33 -11.62 -0.23 -7.33
CA ARG A 33 -10.75 -1.41 -7.12
C ARG A 33 -10.47 -2.15 -8.44
N PRO A 34 -9.28 -2.71 -8.62
CA PRO A 34 -8.09 -2.53 -7.78
C PRO A 34 -7.43 -1.16 -8.00
N TYR A 35 -7.00 -0.54 -6.90
CA TYR A 35 -6.09 0.60 -6.98
C TYR A 35 -4.69 0.10 -7.31
N LEU A 36 -4.02 0.80 -8.23
CA LEU A 36 -2.64 0.53 -8.62
C LEU A 36 -1.64 1.30 -7.77
N SER A 37 -2.05 2.46 -7.25
CA SER A 37 -1.22 3.32 -6.39
C SER A 37 -2.07 4.15 -5.42
N ILE A 38 -1.43 4.60 -4.34
CA ILE A 38 -2.09 5.52 -3.38
C ILE A 38 -2.43 6.87 -4.04
N ALA A 39 -1.63 7.31 -5.02
CA ALA A 39 -1.89 8.53 -5.78
C ALA A 39 -3.17 8.43 -6.63
N GLN A 40 -3.44 7.26 -7.22
CA GLN A 40 -4.74 7.00 -7.85
C GLN A 40 -5.86 7.14 -6.83
N TRP A 41 -5.76 6.48 -5.68
CA TRP A 41 -6.79 6.56 -4.64
C TRP A 41 -7.05 8.00 -4.17
N ARG A 42 -6.01 8.79 -3.88
CA ARG A 42 -6.14 10.20 -3.49
C ARG A 42 -6.93 11.00 -4.53
N ARG A 43 -6.61 10.82 -5.81
CA ARG A 43 -7.29 11.51 -6.92
C ARG A 43 -8.77 11.12 -7.01
N GLU A 44 -9.09 9.85 -6.86
CA GLU A 44 -10.48 9.39 -6.94
C GLU A 44 -11.30 9.89 -5.74
N MET A 45 -10.74 9.83 -4.52
CA MET A 45 -11.44 10.30 -3.31
C MET A 45 -11.58 11.82 -3.25
N GLY A 46 -10.60 12.56 -3.77
CA GLY A 46 -10.63 14.03 -3.85
C GLY A 46 -11.76 14.58 -4.73
N LYS A 47 -12.48 13.74 -5.49
CA LYS A 47 -13.71 14.13 -6.19
C LYS A 47 -14.91 14.31 -5.26
N TYR A 48 -14.87 13.70 -4.07
CA TYR A 48 -16.02 13.59 -3.16
C TYR A 48 -15.83 14.29 -1.83
N VAL A 49 -14.57 14.49 -1.41
CA VAL A 49 -14.19 15.13 -0.15
C VAL A 49 -12.97 16.03 -0.36
N ASP A 50 -12.71 16.91 0.59
CA ASP A 50 -11.56 17.82 0.52
C ASP A 50 -10.22 17.11 0.84
N ASP A 51 -9.11 17.80 0.56
CA ASP A 51 -7.76 17.28 0.76
C ASP A 51 -7.47 16.89 2.22
N ALA A 52 -8.08 17.59 3.19
CA ALA A 52 -7.90 17.29 4.60
C ALA A 52 -8.55 15.95 4.97
N GLU A 53 -9.75 15.68 4.42
CA GLU A 53 -10.45 14.43 4.60
C GLU A 53 -9.77 13.27 3.87
N VAL A 54 -9.24 13.50 2.66
CA VAL A 54 -8.39 12.50 1.97
C VAL A 54 -7.18 12.15 2.82
N ALA A 55 -6.41 13.14 3.26
CA ALA A 55 -5.21 12.92 4.07
C ALA A 55 -5.52 12.22 5.39
N ARG A 56 -6.67 12.52 6.00
CA ARG A 56 -7.14 11.81 7.21
C ARG A 56 -7.45 10.35 6.93
N MET A 57 -8.23 10.04 5.89
CA MET A 57 -8.56 8.65 5.53
C MET A 57 -7.31 7.85 5.18
N GLU A 58 -6.33 8.47 4.54
CA GLU A 58 -5.09 7.83 4.12
C GLU A 58 -4.30 7.24 5.30
N GLN A 59 -4.41 7.81 6.49
CA GLN A 59 -3.78 7.26 7.70
C GLN A 59 -4.26 5.85 8.05
N TYR A 60 -5.42 5.45 7.53
CA TYR A 60 -6.09 4.19 7.85
C TYR A 60 -5.94 3.13 6.75
N VAL A 61 -5.40 3.49 5.59
CA VAL A 61 -5.46 2.64 4.40
C VAL A 61 -4.15 2.65 3.64
N PHE A 62 -3.93 1.63 2.83
CA PHE A 62 -2.81 1.58 1.89
C PHE A 62 -3.20 0.85 0.61
N VAL A 63 -2.45 1.11 -0.45
CA VAL A 63 -2.47 0.32 -1.69
C VAL A 63 -1.15 -0.43 -1.76
N PRO A 64 -1.14 -1.76 -1.96
CA PRO A 64 0.10 -2.49 -2.18
C PRO A 64 0.89 -1.91 -3.35
N ILE A 65 2.21 -1.82 -3.19
CA ILE A 65 3.11 -1.39 -4.27
C ILE A 65 3.64 -2.62 -5.01
N ASP A 66 3.79 -2.51 -6.32
CA ASP A 66 4.47 -3.55 -7.09
C ASP A 66 5.99 -3.42 -6.91
N LEU A 67 6.61 -4.45 -6.34
CA LEU A 67 8.04 -4.47 -6.06
C LEU A 67 8.90 -4.18 -7.29
N ASN A 68 8.43 -4.52 -8.49
CA ASN A 68 9.20 -4.41 -9.71
C ASN A 68 9.05 -3.06 -10.42
N THR A 69 7.95 -2.35 -10.20
CA THR A 69 7.62 -1.12 -10.96
C THR A 69 7.40 0.11 -10.09
N ALA A 70 7.24 -0.03 -8.77
CA ALA A 70 7.00 1.09 -7.88
C ALA A 70 8.08 2.17 -7.99
N THR A 71 7.64 3.41 -8.00
CA THR A 71 8.50 4.60 -7.97
C THR A 71 9.09 4.81 -6.57
N ASP A 72 10.11 5.67 -6.47
CA ASP A 72 10.71 6.04 -5.19
C ASP A 72 9.70 6.64 -4.23
N GLU A 73 8.80 7.48 -4.75
CA GLU A 73 7.73 8.10 -3.98
C GLU A 73 6.78 7.04 -3.42
N GLU A 74 6.38 6.04 -4.22
CA GLU A 74 5.50 4.96 -3.77
C GLU A 74 6.17 4.06 -2.73
N ILE A 75 7.47 3.80 -2.87
CA ILE A 75 8.22 3.02 -1.88
C ILE A 75 8.34 3.80 -0.56
N LEU A 76 8.65 5.09 -0.61
CA LEU A 76 8.76 5.95 0.57
C LEU A 76 7.41 6.22 1.25
N ALA A 77 6.30 6.04 0.53
CA ALA A 77 4.97 6.10 1.12
C ALA A 77 4.64 4.89 2.01
N VAL A 78 5.42 3.79 1.93
CA VAL A 78 5.22 2.62 2.80
C VAL A 78 5.62 2.98 4.24
N PRO A 79 4.71 2.83 5.23
CA PRO A 79 5.00 3.20 6.62
C PRO A 79 6.24 2.50 7.19
N GLY A 80 7.22 3.30 7.63
CA GLY A 80 8.48 2.83 8.21
C GLY A 80 9.59 2.58 7.19
N VAL A 81 9.35 2.78 5.90
CA VAL A 81 10.38 2.71 4.85
C VAL A 81 11.05 4.07 4.69
N GLY A 82 12.35 4.12 5.02
CA GLY A 82 13.21 5.27 4.73
C GLY A 82 14.07 5.06 3.48
N GLU A 83 14.82 6.08 3.08
CA GLU A 83 15.65 6.09 1.85
C GLU A 83 16.56 4.86 1.71
N ARG A 84 17.18 4.42 2.81
CA ARG A 84 18.02 3.22 2.84
C ARG A 84 17.25 1.97 2.40
N MET A 85 16.08 1.72 3.00
CA MET A 85 15.27 0.55 2.67
C MET A 85 14.66 0.67 1.27
N ALA A 86 14.29 1.89 0.86
CA ALA A 86 13.81 2.15 -0.49
C ALA A 86 14.87 1.80 -1.56
N HIS A 87 16.14 2.08 -1.27
CA HIS A 87 17.25 1.66 -2.13
C HIS A 87 17.35 0.14 -2.23
N GLU A 88 17.29 -0.61 -1.12
CA GLU A 88 17.33 -2.07 -1.15
C GLU A 88 16.17 -2.67 -1.97
N PHE A 89 14.96 -2.08 -1.86
CA PHE A 89 13.82 -2.51 -2.66
C PHE A 89 14.12 -2.42 -4.16
N ARG A 90 14.84 -1.40 -4.61
CA ARG A 90 15.20 -1.24 -6.02
C ARG A 90 16.36 -2.13 -6.43
N GLU A 91 17.37 -2.28 -5.59
CA GLU A 91 18.59 -3.03 -5.89
C GLU A 91 18.31 -4.49 -6.24
N TYR A 92 17.33 -5.11 -5.58
CA TYR A 92 16.97 -6.52 -5.80
C TYR A 92 15.95 -6.75 -6.92
N ARG A 93 15.57 -5.71 -7.67
CA ARG A 93 14.71 -5.90 -8.86
C ARG A 93 15.47 -6.71 -9.94
N PRO A 94 14.80 -7.64 -10.65
CA PRO A 94 13.41 -8.03 -10.45
C PRO A 94 13.24 -9.03 -9.30
N TYR A 95 12.17 -8.85 -8.53
CA TYR A 95 11.65 -9.89 -7.65
C TYR A 95 10.81 -10.87 -8.45
N THR A 96 11.13 -12.15 -8.29
CA THR A 96 10.45 -13.27 -8.93
C THR A 96 9.54 -14.03 -7.97
N SER A 97 9.72 -13.84 -6.66
CA SER A 97 8.89 -14.45 -5.63
C SER A 97 8.92 -13.64 -4.33
N MET A 98 7.87 -13.80 -3.51
CA MET A 98 7.86 -13.26 -2.16
C MET A 98 8.86 -13.96 -1.22
N GLU A 99 9.35 -15.15 -1.57
CA GLU A 99 10.45 -15.80 -0.85
C GLU A 99 11.77 -15.05 -1.10
N GLN A 100 12.04 -14.64 -2.34
CA GLN A 100 13.16 -13.76 -2.66
C GLN A 100 13.06 -12.46 -1.87
N PHE A 101 11.89 -11.80 -1.86
CA PHE A 101 11.67 -10.60 -1.05
C PHE A 101 12.06 -10.81 0.42
N ARG A 102 11.51 -11.85 1.06
CA ARG A 102 11.80 -12.13 2.48
C ARG A 102 13.28 -12.38 2.72
N ARG A 103 13.94 -13.17 1.87
CA ARG A 103 15.36 -13.50 2.00
C ARG A 103 16.27 -12.29 1.81
N GLU A 104 16.01 -11.45 0.80
CA GLU A 104 16.86 -10.30 0.50
C GLU A 104 16.65 -9.16 1.52
N ILE A 105 15.40 -8.84 1.86
CA ILE A 105 15.08 -7.78 2.82
C ILE A 105 15.43 -8.19 4.26
N GLY A 106 15.31 -9.48 4.61
CA GLY A 106 15.70 -10.01 5.93
C GLY A 106 17.20 -9.86 6.25
N LYS A 107 18.04 -9.46 5.29
CA LYS A 107 19.45 -9.09 5.55
C LYS A 107 19.58 -7.75 6.28
N TYR A 108 18.55 -6.91 6.24
CA TYR A 108 18.60 -5.51 6.66
C TYR A 108 17.70 -5.18 7.85
N VAL A 109 16.77 -6.07 8.18
CA VAL A 109 15.75 -5.92 9.20
C VAL A 109 15.38 -7.28 9.80
N ASP A 110 14.73 -7.29 10.97
CA ASP A 110 14.28 -8.54 11.61
C ASP A 110 13.06 -9.17 10.93
N ASP A 111 12.77 -10.43 11.28
CA ASP A 111 11.66 -11.21 10.69
C ASP A 111 10.29 -10.53 10.86
N GLY A 112 10.07 -9.83 11.98
CA GLY A 112 8.81 -9.12 12.24
C GLY A 112 8.64 -7.90 11.33
N GLU A 113 9.72 -7.20 11.04
CA GLU A 113 9.77 -6.12 10.06
C GLU A 113 9.58 -6.64 8.64
N VAL A 114 10.21 -7.77 8.27
CA VAL A 114 10.00 -8.44 6.98
C VAL A 114 8.53 -8.78 6.79
N ASP A 115 7.90 -9.42 7.78
CA ASP A 115 6.49 -9.77 7.73
C ASP A 115 5.59 -8.54 7.68
N ARG A 116 5.96 -7.44 8.34
CA ARG A 116 5.24 -6.17 8.22
C ARG A 116 5.32 -5.66 6.78
N LEU A 117 6.52 -5.52 6.22
CA LEU A 117 6.75 -4.97 4.89
C LEU A 117 6.10 -5.83 3.80
N ALA A 118 6.11 -7.16 3.97
CA ALA A 118 5.47 -8.11 3.05
C ALA A 118 3.96 -7.87 2.88
N ARG A 119 3.29 -7.14 3.79
CA ARG A 119 1.87 -6.76 3.66
C ARG A 119 1.63 -5.61 2.69
N TYR A 120 2.64 -4.77 2.47
CA TYR A 120 2.56 -3.54 1.66
C TYR A 120 3.00 -3.72 0.22
N VAL A 121 3.47 -4.91 -0.13
CA VAL A 121 4.12 -5.15 -1.41
C VAL A 121 3.50 -6.35 -2.10
N GLU A 122 3.57 -6.35 -3.42
CA GLU A 122 3.20 -7.47 -4.26
C GLU A 122 4.14 -7.58 -5.46
N ILE A 123 4.06 -8.71 -6.17
CA ILE A 123 4.72 -8.90 -7.46
C ILE A 123 3.60 -9.02 -8.47
N ARG A 124 3.41 -8.00 -9.29
CA ARG A 124 2.41 -8.04 -10.36
C ARG A 124 3.01 -8.73 -11.58
N SER A 125 2.23 -9.60 -12.22
CA SER A 125 2.60 -10.14 -13.52
C SER A 125 2.80 -8.98 -14.49
N GLN A 126 3.98 -8.92 -15.11
CA GLN A 126 4.19 -8.12 -16.31
C GLN A 126 3.46 -8.88 -17.42
N ASP A 127 2.20 -8.55 -17.68
CA ASP A 127 1.53 -9.10 -18.87
C ASP A 127 2.29 -8.54 -20.09
N PRO A 128 2.76 -9.39 -21.02
CA PRO A 128 3.48 -8.95 -22.21
C PRO A 128 2.66 -8.10 -23.17
#